data_AF-A0AAX2M1N3-F1
#
_entry.id   AF-A0AAX2M1N3-F1
#
_cell.length_a   1.000
_cell.length_b   1.000
_cell.length_c   1.000
_cell.angle_alpha   90.00
_cell.angle_beta   90.00
_cell.angle_gamma   90.00
#
_symmetry.space_group_name_H-M   'P 1'
#
loop_
_entity.id
_entity.type
_entity.pdbx_description
1 polymer ?
#
loop_
_entity_poly.entity_id
_entity_poly.type
_entity_poly.pdbx_seq_one_letter_code
_entity_poly.pdbx_strand_id
1 'polypeptide(L)'
;MYFTFAKNLKHMELVKDEELKKDMRMIEYEYSDKGLLKIVSKEQLKKNYDKSPDVSDAVALTFFEKLYSRNNTNEDWSYDGW
;
A
#
# COMPACT_ATOMS: atom_id res chain seq x y z
N MET A 1 -4.55 -1.81 -3.05
CA MET A 1 -3.41 -1.35 -2.23
C MET A 1 -3.89 -0.93 -0.84
N TYR A 2 -4.28 0.32 -0.60
CA TYR A 2 -4.75 0.78 0.73
C TYR A 2 -5.93 -0.01 1.30
N PHE A 3 -6.96 -0.29 0.49
CA PHE A 3 -8.08 -1.13 0.94
C PHE A 3 -7.64 -2.57 1.27
N THR A 4 -6.63 -3.08 0.58
CA THR A 4 -6.04 -4.40 0.85
C THR A 4 -5.28 -4.38 2.18
N PHE A 5 -4.45 -3.35 2.38
CA PHE A 5 -3.74 -3.12 3.62
C PHE A 5 -4.70 -3.00 4.81
N ALA A 6 -5.76 -2.18 4.71
CA ALA A 6 -6.76 -2.03 5.75
C ALA A 6 -7.48 -3.36 6.09
N LYS A 7 -7.75 -4.20 5.09
CA LYS A 7 -8.35 -5.54 5.31
C LYS A 7 -7.39 -6.49 6.02
N ASN A 8 -6.09 -6.40 5.74
CA ASN A 8 -5.06 -7.25 6.34
C ASN A 8 -4.59 -6.74 7.70
N LEU A 9 -4.82 -5.47 8.02
CA LEU A 9 -4.40 -4.84 9.27
C LEU A 9 -4.88 -5.59 10.51
N LYS A 10 -6.09 -6.18 10.46
CA LYS A 10 -6.67 -7.01 11.53
C LYS A 10 -5.88 -8.30 11.83
N HIS A 11 -4.99 -8.69 10.93
CA HIS A 11 -4.17 -9.90 11.03
C HIS A 11 -2.68 -9.58 11.25
N MET A 12 -2.33 -8.31 11.41
CA MET A 12 -0.94 -7.87 11.52
C MET A 12 -0.72 -7.14 12.85
N GLU A 13 0.41 -7.42 13.49
CA GLU A 13 0.93 -6.52 14.52
C GLU A 13 1.78 -5.45 13.87
N LEU A 14 1.37 -4.20 14.00
CA LEU A 14 2.19 -3.07 13.64
C LEU A 14 3.19 -2.79 14.77
N VAL A 15 4.46 -2.66 14.39
CA VAL A 15 5.48 -2.09 15.28
C VAL A 15 5.05 -0.67 15.68
N LYS A 16 5.26 -0.30 16.95
CA LYS A 16 4.93 1.04 17.45
C LYS A 16 5.86 2.07 16.82
N ASP A 17 5.46 2.57 15.66
CA ASP A 17 6.04 3.72 15.00
C ASP A 17 5.02 4.87 15.04
N GLU A 18 5.41 5.96 15.72
CA GLU A 18 4.55 7.14 15.88
C GLU A 18 4.41 7.94 14.58
N GLU A 19 5.37 7.86 13.66
CA GLU A 19 5.27 8.52 12.36
C GLU A 19 4.28 7.79 11.45
N LEU A 20 4.42 6.46 11.34
CA LEU A 20 3.45 5.64 10.61
C LEU A 20 2.03 5.82 11.16
N LYS A 21 1.88 5.87 12.49
CA LYS A 21 0.58 6.06 13.14
C LYS A 21 -0.03 7.43 12.85
N LYS A 22 0.78 8.48 12.74
CA LYS A 22 0.31 9.82 12.34
C LYS A 22 -0.13 9.82 10.89
N ASP A 23 0.69 9.30 9.98
CA ASP A 23 0.40 9.24 8.55
C ASP A 23 -0.87 8.39 8.28
N MET A 24 -1.04 7.25 8.97
CA MET A 24 -2.24 6.42 8.86
C MET A 24 -3.53 7.10 9.33
N ARG A 25 -3.46 8.05 10.27
CA ARG A 25 -4.63 8.81 10.74
C ARG A 25 -5.06 9.92 9.77
N MET A 26 -4.18 10.33 8.86
CA MET A 26 -4.47 11.37 7.86
C MET A 26 -5.21 10.82 6.63
N ILE A 27 -5.33 9.50 6.48
CA ILE A 27 -6.00 8.89 5.33
C ILE A 27 -7.51 9.12 5.39
N GLU A 28 -8.01 9.92 4.46
CA GLU A 28 -9.42 10.26 4.30
C GLU A 28 -10.02 9.60 3.05
N TYR A 29 -11.33 9.32 3.10
CA TYR A 29 -12.09 8.73 2.00
C TYR A 29 -13.10 9.73 1.43
N GLU A 30 -13.19 9.80 0.12
CA GLU A 30 -14.17 10.60 -0.62
C GLU A 30 -15.03 9.72 -1.52
N TYR A 31 -16.25 10.14 -1.79
CA TYR A 31 -17.07 9.53 -2.83
C TYR A 31 -16.75 10.19 -4.17
N SER A 32 -16.45 9.38 -5.18
CA SER A 32 -16.41 9.87 -6.56
C SER A 32 -17.82 10.19 -7.06
N ASP A 33 -17.91 10.97 -8.13
CA ASP A 33 -19.18 11.31 -8.82
C ASP A 33 -19.97 10.07 -9.28
N LYS A 34 -19.30 8.92 -9.37
CA LYS A 34 -19.91 7.62 -9.72
C LYS A 34 -20.35 6.81 -8.50
N GLY A 35 -20.30 7.38 -7.30
CA GLY A 35 -20.63 6.72 -6.03
C GLY A 35 -19.58 5.73 -5.54
N LEU A 36 -18.42 5.62 -6.21
CA LEU A 36 -17.34 4.73 -5.80
C LEU A 36 -16.51 5.39 -4.69
N LEU A 37 -16.11 4.59 -3.71
CA LEU A 37 -15.25 5.01 -2.61
C LEU A 37 -13.81 5.19 -3.11
N LYS A 38 -13.26 6.37 -2.90
CA LYS A 38 -11.92 6.78 -3.33
C LYS A 38 -11.16 7.32 -2.13
N ILE A 39 -9.83 7.27 -2.20
CA ILE A 39 -8.95 7.88 -1.19
C ILE A 39 -8.61 9.29 -1.66
N VAL A 40 -8.62 10.24 -0.72
CA VAL A 40 -8.28 11.64 -0.98
C VAL A 40 -6.86 11.72 -1.55
N SER A 41 -6.66 12.61 -2.53
CA SER A 41 -5.36 12.75 -3.19
C SER A 41 -4.28 13.32 -2.26
N LYS A 42 -3.01 13.00 -2.53
CA LYS A 42 -1.88 13.53 -1.75
C LYS A 42 -1.83 15.06 -1.76
N GLU A 43 -2.22 15.68 -2.86
CA GLU A 43 -2.26 17.14 -3.00
C GLU A 43 -3.30 17.78 -2.08
N GLN A 44 -4.48 17.18 -1.97
CA GLN A 44 -5.52 17.62 -1.03
C GLN A 44 -5.10 17.38 0.42
N LEU A 45 -4.50 16.23 0.73
CA LEU A 45 -4.00 15.96 2.08
C LEU A 45 -2.90 16.93 2.49
N LYS A 46 -1.97 17.25 1.58
CA LYS A 46 -0.94 18.26 1.81
C LYS A 46 -1.53 19.64 2.04
N LYS A 47 -2.64 19.99 1.39
CA LYS A 47 -3.35 21.25 1.62
C LYS A 47 -4.04 21.30 2.99
N ASN A 48 -4.52 20.16 3.49
CA ASN A 48 -5.27 20.08 4.75
C ASN A 48 -4.36 19.95 5.99
N TYR A 49 -3.27 19.20 5.87
CA TYR A 49 -2.40 18.83 6.99
C TYR A 49 -0.96 19.32 6.84
N ASP A 50 -0.63 20.08 5.78
CA ASP A 50 0.73 20.53 5.42
C ASP A 50 1.78 19.41 5.28
N LYS A 51 1.37 18.14 5.35
CA LYS A 51 2.23 16.95 5.27
C LYS A 51 1.67 15.93 4.29
N SER A 52 2.56 15.26 3.55
CA SER A 52 2.24 14.10 2.72
C SER A 52 2.39 12.82 3.55
N PRO A 53 1.46 11.86 3.47
CA PRO A 53 1.54 10.60 4.21
C PRO A 53 2.45 9.59 3.48
N ASP A 54 3.75 9.90 3.41
CA ASP A 54 4.71 9.16 2.60
C ASP A 54 5.00 7.76 3.16
N VAL A 55 5.03 7.62 4.49
CA VAL A 55 5.34 6.34 5.13
C VAL A 55 4.20 5.36 4.95
N SER A 56 2.95 5.80 5.12
CA SER A 56 1.79 4.93 4.89
C SER A 56 1.62 4.54 3.43
N ASP A 57 1.98 5.43 2.49
CA ASP A 57 1.98 5.11 1.06
C ASP A 57 2.98 4.02 0.73
N ALA A 58 4.21 4.13 1.27
CA ALA A 58 5.24 3.12 1.10
C ALA A 58 4.80 1.76 1.65
N VAL A 59 4.21 1.73 2.85
CA VAL A 59 3.68 0.49 3.44
C VAL A 59 2.56 -0.07 2.59
N ALA A 60 1.59 0.75 2.19
CA ALA A 60 0.47 0.28 1.41
C ALA A 60 0.93 -0.31 0.06
N LEU A 61 1.96 0.23 -0.59
CA LEU A 61 2.52 -0.29 -1.86
C LEU A 61 2.98 -1.74 -1.75
N THR A 62 3.46 -2.17 -0.59
CA THR A 62 3.83 -3.58 -0.35
C THR A 62 2.64 -4.55 -0.45
N PHE A 63 1.40 -4.04 -0.33
CA PHE A 63 0.15 -4.80 -0.49
C PHE A 63 -0.49 -4.61 -1.87
N PHE A 64 0.24 -4.08 -2.85
CA PHE A 64 -0.26 -3.97 -4.22
C PHE A 64 -0.27 -5.33 -4.94
N GLU A 65 0.82 -6.09 -4.83
CA GLU A 65 1.01 -7.34 -5.56
C GLU A 65 0.72 -8.57 -4.68
N LYS A 66 0.06 -9.58 -5.26
CA LYS A 66 -0.01 -10.91 -4.66
C LYS A 66 1.25 -11.66 -5.03
N LEU A 67 2.19 -11.79 -4.09
CA LEU A 67 3.34 -12.66 -4.28
C LEU A 67 2.85 -14.10 -4.37
N TYR A 68 2.95 -14.69 -5.56
CA TYR A 68 2.84 -16.13 -5.73
C TYR A 68 4.12 -16.75 -5.20
N SER A 69 4.01 -17.73 -4.30
CA SER A 69 5.17 -18.51 -3.88
C SER A 69 5.79 -19.11 -5.13
N ARG A 70 7.04 -18.73 -5.44
CA ARG A 70 7.80 -19.36 -6.52
C ARG A 70 7.98 -20.82 -6.08
N ASN A 71 7.13 -21.71 -6.58
CA ASN A 71 7.44 -23.13 -6.51
C ASN A 71 8.80 -23.28 -7.19
N ASN A 72 9.77 -23.89 -6.51
CA ASN A 72 11.08 -24.22 -7.06
C ASN A 72 10.90 -25.12 -8.29
N THR A 73 10.63 -24.54 -9.44
CA THR A 73 10.97 -25.15 -10.71
C THR A 73 12.43 -24.80 -10.92
N ASN A 74 13.29 -25.83 -10.81
CA ASN A 74 14.65 -25.81 -11.33
C ASN A 74 14.56 -25.46 -12.82
N GLU A 75 14.54 -24.18 -13.16
CA GLU A 75 14.78 -23.72 -14.51
C GLU A 75 16.30 -23.72 -14.70
N ASP A 76 16.77 -24.90 -15.11
CA ASP A 76 18.11 -25.15 -15.61
C ASP A 76 18.31 -24.23 -16.81
N TRP A 77 19.09 -23.16 -16.63
CA TRP A 77 19.41 -22.19 -17.66
C TRP A 77 20.55 -22.73 -18.54
N SER A 78 20.40 -23.93 -19.12
CA SER A 78 21.36 -24.38 -20.13
C SER A 78 21.14 -23.57 -21.41
N TYR A 79 21.91 -22.49 -21.54
CA TYR A 79 22.01 -21.70 -22.77
C TYR A 79 22.78 -22.52 -23.81
N ASP A 80 22.06 -23.21 -24.69
CA ASP A 80 22.65 -23.77 -25.91
C ASP A 80 22.85 -22.63 -26.92
N GLY A 81 24.11 -22.20 -27.04
CA GLY A 81 24.54 -21.22 -28.03
C GLY A 81 24.34 -21.73 -29.46
N TRP A 82 23.95 -20.82 -30.34
CA TRP A 82 23.82 -21.01 -31.79
C TRP A 82 25.19 -21.10 -32.47
#